data_AF-A0A8J4GED1-F1
#
_entry.id   AF-A0A8J4GED1-F1
#
_cell.length_a   1.000
_cell.length_b   1.000
_cell.length_c   1.000
_cell.angle_alpha   90.00
_cell.angle_beta   90.00
_cell.angle_gamma   90.00
#
_symmetry.space_group_name_H-M   'P 1'
#
loop_
_entity.id
_entity.type
_entity.pdbx_description
1 polymer ?
#
loop_
_entity_poly.entity_id
_entity_poly.type
_entity_poly.pdbx_seq_one_letter_code
_entity_poly.pdbx_strand_id
1 'polypeptide(L)'
;MEEKEVLKAEAEQVLARCRALSSRALTYCNRIVGESDALAVEIKSLLQTISTAEKQSRALSNRADAEVVAAILKDARNVMTGLGPGGDLRKFCKPKNPWLIRLLLGDKINLVAMRIDVSQGIREEYHRFRDTSAAVMLLGPLSLVLGMSWADRHQGVPFGTGMLTPWLLTGVQLYLGWLAYFYLAMALRENVLYVNGSRIRSWWMQHHYWSAAASLGILGLPITSPAVHLFFRYFLLWSVYQAVVMFVQNRYQRRRMYTRIALGRNTAMDVVAGEACGTSGQLLLLYPMLYTLQVLQFAIGAGVAWRTFPAFLSPEGWLETEAQGSDLRGMRGVCVVGVVFAYMAYRNFLTTLLIMLEKRGRRGASGGSRRRDGSSSRAPAAAAASPRGGGSGVTGSPGAIAKGQGAHPGEDKAAGGKGKTV
;
A
#
# COMPACT_ATOMS: atom_id res chain seq x y z
N MET A 1 -36.43 25.76 19.67
CA MET A 1 -35.21 26.57 19.43
C MET A 1 -34.19 26.30 20.52
N GLU A 2 -34.60 26.35 21.79
CA GLU A 2 -33.76 26.08 22.97
C GLU A 2 -33.09 24.69 22.95
N GLU A 3 -33.84 23.62 22.67
CA GLU A 3 -33.30 22.26 22.58
C GLU A 3 -32.18 22.11 21.52
N LYS A 4 -32.29 22.83 20.40
CA LYS A 4 -31.28 22.82 19.33
C LYS A 4 -29.99 23.52 19.77
N GLU A 5 -30.10 24.61 20.51
CA GLU A 5 -28.94 25.34 21.04
C GLU A 5 -28.26 24.56 22.17
N VAL A 6 -29.03 23.87 23.03
CA VAL A 6 -28.48 22.95 24.04
C VAL A 6 -27.71 21.82 23.38
N LEU A 7 -28.29 21.13 22.39
CA LEU A 7 -27.62 20.07 21.63
C LEU A 7 -26.37 20.57 20.90
N LYS A 8 -26.39 21.80 20.39
CA LYS A 8 -25.22 22.41 19.74
C LYS A 8 -24.10 22.67 20.75
N ALA A 9 -24.42 23.22 21.92
CA ALA A 9 -23.45 23.46 22.99
C ALA A 9 -22.83 22.14 23.49
N GLU A 10 -23.65 21.09 23.65
CA GLU A 10 -23.18 19.75 23.98
C GLU A 10 -22.23 19.20 22.90
N ALA A 11 -22.59 19.33 21.63
CA ALA A 11 -21.75 18.89 20.51
C ALA A 11 -20.41 19.64 20.45
N GLU A 12 -20.41 20.95 20.70
CA GLU A 12 -19.19 21.76 20.78
C GLU A 12 -18.31 21.34 21.96
N GLN A 13 -18.91 21.03 23.11
CA GLN A 13 -18.19 20.51 24.27
C GLN A 13 -17.55 19.15 23.98
N VAL A 14 -18.29 18.23 23.34
CA VAL A 14 -17.76 16.93 22.91
C VAL A 14 -16.60 17.12 21.93
N LEU A 15 -16.74 18.01 20.95
CA LEU A 15 -15.68 18.31 19.99
C LEU A 15 -14.41 18.84 20.68
N ALA A 16 -14.55 19.73 21.66
CA ALA A 16 -13.44 20.25 22.45
C ALA A 16 -12.72 19.13 23.22
N ARG A 17 -13.48 18.23 23.88
CA ARG A 17 -12.93 17.05 24.57
C ARG A 17 -12.18 16.13 23.61
N CYS A 18 -12.73 15.87 22.42
CA CYS A 18 -12.06 15.06 21.39
C CYS A 18 -10.73 15.69 20.94
N ARG A 19 -10.70 17.01 20.71
CA ARG A 19 -9.47 17.72 20.34
C ARG A 19 -8.41 17.65 21.44
N ALA A 20 -8.80 17.87 22.69
CA ALA A 20 -7.91 17.76 23.84
C ALA A 20 -7.33 16.35 24.00
N LEU A 21 -8.18 15.31 23.87
CA LEU A 21 -7.74 13.92 23.89
C LEU A 21 -6.77 13.61 22.75
N SER A 22 -7.07 14.05 21.53
CA SER A 22 -6.19 13.86 20.38
C SER A 22 -4.80 14.49 20.59
N SER A 23 -4.75 15.69 21.17
CA SER A 23 -3.48 16.35 21.48
C SER A 23 -2.68 15.58 22.53
N ARG A 24 -3.33 15.12 23.61
CA ARG A 24 -2.69 14.32 24.66
C ARG A 24 -2.15 12.99 24.12
N ALA A 25 -2.92 12.32 23.27
CA ALA A 25 -2.50 11.07 22.63
C ALA A 25 -1.26 11.27 21.74
N LEU A 26 -1.18 12.38 21.00
CA LEU A 26 -0.01 12.72 20.20
C LEU A 26 1.24 12.92 21.07
N THR A 27 1.13 13.69 22.16
CA THR A 27 2.24 13.89 23.11
C THR A 27 2.71 12.57 23.71
N TYR A 28 1.78 11.71 24.12
CA TYR A 28 2.11 10.38 24.65
C TYR A 28 2.83 9.50 23.61
N CYS A 29 2.35 9.47 22.37
CA CYS A 29 3.01 8.72 21.29
C CYS A 29 4.43 9.22 21.01
N ASN A 30 4.62 10.54 20.98
CA ASN A 30 5.95 11.12 20.78
C ASN A 30 6.90 10.78 21.94
N ARG A 31 6.40 10.78 23.19
CA ARG A 31 7.19 10.39 24.35
C ARG A 31 7.63 8.93 24.28
N ILE A 32 6.72 8.00 24.00
CA ILE A 32 7.07 6.57 23.86
C ILE A 32 8.14 6.36 22.80
N VAL A 33 8.00 7.00 21.63
CA VAL A 33 8.98 6.86 20.55
C VAL A 33 10.34 7.42 20.98
N GLY A 34 10.35 8.59 21.63
CA GLY A 34 11.57 9.20 22.14
C GLY A 34 12.27 8.34 23.19
N GLU A 35 11.53 7.82 24.17
CA GLU A 35 12.06 6.92 25.20
C GLU A 35 12.58 5.61 24.60
N SER A 36 11.84 5.03 23.65
CA SER A 36 12.28 3.81 22.95
C SER A 36 13.56 4.04 22.13
N ASP A 37 13.69 5.20 21.48
CA ASP A 37 14.89 5.53 20.70
C ASP A 37 16.10 5.83 21.61
N ALA A 38 15.88 6.47 22.76
CA ALA A 38 16.91 6.67 23.78
C ALA A 38 17.44 5.33 24.32
N LEU A 39 16.54 4.42 24.71
CA LEU A 39 16.90 3.07 25.14
C LEU A 39 17.67 2.33 24.04
N ALA A 40 17.26 2.44 22.78
CA ALA A 40 17.97 1.82 21.67
C ALA A 40 19.42 2.30 21.51
N VAL A 41 19.69 3.59 21.77
CA VAL A 41 21.04 4.15 21.73
C VAL A 41 21.88 3.63 22.89
N GLU A 42 21.32 3.63 24.11
CA GLU A 42 21.98 3.12 25.30
C GLU A 42 22.33 1.64 25.18
N ILE A 43 21.38 0.82 24.72
CA ILE A 43 21.57 -0.62 24.49
C ILE A 43 22.69 -0.86 23.45
N LYS A 44 22.72 -0.10 22.36
CA LYS A 44 23.80 -0.20 21.35
C LYS A 44 25.15 0.17 21.95
N SER A 45 25.21 1.25 22.73
CA SER A 45 26.42 1.69 23.39
C SER A 45 26.95 0.63 24.36
N LEU A 46 26.09 0.07 25.23
CA LEU A 46 26.47 -0.98 26.17
C LEU A 46 26.94 -2.26 25.47
N LEU A 47 26.24 -2.72 24.43
CA LEU A 47 26.66 -3.88 23.64
C LEU A 47 28.02 -3.65 22.96
N GLN A 48 28.28 -2.43 22.49
CA GLN A 48 29.58 -2.07 21.92
C GLN A 48 30.68 -2.03 22.99
N THR A 49 30.40 -1.48 24.17
CA THR A 49 31.33 -1.48 25.32
C THR A 49 31.67 -2.91 25.76
N ILE A 50 30.67 -3.79 25.88
CA ILE A 50 30.87 -5.22 26.17
C ILE A 50 31.75 -5.86 25.10
N SER A 51 31.47 -5.63 23.82
CA SER A 51 32.28 -6.21 22.73
C SER A 51 33.72 -5.70 22.70
N THR A 52 33.95 -4.43 23.04
CA THR A 52 35.30 -3.86 23.16
C THR A 52 36.03 -4.44 24.37
N ALA A 53 35.37 -4.54 25.52
CA ALA A 53 35.93 -5.14 26.73
C ALA A 53 36.25 -6.63 26.54
N GLU A 54 35.42 -7.38 25.81
CA GLU A 54 35.68 -8.78 25.44
C GLU A 54 36.94 -8.93 24.57
N LYS A 55 37.24 -7.95 23.70
CA LYS A 55 38.47 -7.95 22.91
C LYS A 55 39.69 -7.61 23.76
N GLN A 56 39.54 -6.65 24.68
CA GLN A 56 40.62 -6.24 25.60
C GLN A 56 40.94 -7.35 26.60
N SER A 57 39.94 -8.07 27.12
CA SER A 57 40.17 -9.17 28.08
C SER A 57 40.98 -10.31 27.46
N ARG A 58 40.81 -10.57 26.16
CA ARG A 58 41.60 -11.56 25.41
C ARG A 58 43.08 -11.16 25.24
N ALA A 59 43.40 -9.87 25.39
CA ALA A 59 44.76 -9.34 25.27
C ALA A 59 45.50 -9.28 26.63
N LEU A 60 44.86 -9.72 27.73
CA LEU A 60 45.48 -9.76 29.05
C LEU A 60 46.56 -10.85 29.12
N SER A 61 47.71 -10.51 29.70
CA SER A 61 48.84 -11.44 29.87
C SER A 61 48.55 -12.55 30.88
N ASN A 62 47.73 -12.27 31.90
CA ASN A 62 47.35 -13.24 32.92
C ASN A 62 46.06 -13.97 32.54
N ARG A 63 46.14 -15.29 32.36
CA ARG A 63 45.03 -16.13 31.91
C ARG A 63 43.92 -16.26 32.95
N ALA A 64 44.25 -16.29 34.24
CA ALA A 64 43.25 -16.39 35.30
C ALA A 64 42.37 -15.12 35.36
N ASP A 65 42.99 -13.95 35.27
CA ASP A 65 42.27 -12.67 35.25
C ASP A 65 41.41 -12.52 33.99
N ALA A 66 41.92 -13.00 32.84
CA ALA A 66 41.18 -13.00 31.59
C ALA A 66 39.89 -13.85 31.65
N GLU A 67 39.93 -15.00 32.34
CA GLU A 67 38.78 -15.89 32.51
C GLU A 67 37.71 -15.28 33.43
N VAL A 68 38.12 -14.64 34.53
CA VAL A 68 37.19 -13.95 35.44
C VAL A 68 36.48 -12.79 34.73
N VAL A 69 37.22 -11.95 34.01
CA VAL A 69 36.65 -10.83 33.24
C VAL A 69 35.74 -11.35 32.13
N ALA A 70 36.11 -12.42 31.44
CA ALA A 70 35.27 -13.03 30.42
C ALA A 70 33.95 -13.58 30.97
N ALA A 71 33.95 -14.17 32.17
CA ALA A 71 32.73 -14.63 32.83
C ALA A 71 31.78 -13.46 33.15
N ILE A 72 32.29 -12.37 33.73
CA ILE A 72 31.50 -11.16 34.04
C ILE A 72 30.91 -10.54 32.77
N LEU A 73 31.71 -10.41 31.71
CA LEU A 73 31.24 -9.84 30.44
C LEU A 73 30.21 -10.74 29.76
N LYS A 74 30.35 -12.06 29.88
CA LYS A 74 29.35 -13.02 29.41
C LYS A 74 28.03 -12.87 30.15
N ASP A 75 28.07 -12.71 31.47
CA ASP A 75 26.86 -12.46 32.27
C ASP A 75 26.20 -11.13 31.92
N ALA A 76 26.99 -10.06 31.78
CA ALA A 76 26.49 -8.77 31.30
C ALA A 76 25.82 -8.90 29.93
N ARG A 77 26.42 -9.66 29.00
CA ARG A 77 25.82 -9.93 27.69
C ARG A 77 24.54 -10.74 27.79
N ASN A 78 24.50 -11.75 28.66
CA ASN A 78 23.32 -12.59 28.86
C ASN A 78 22.12 -11.78 29.39
N VAL A 79 22.37 -10.84 30.32
CA VAL A 79 21.36 -9.89 30.80
C VAL A 79 20.79 -9.07 29.65
N MET A 80 21.65 -8.57 28.75
CA MET A 80 21.22 -7.80 27.56
C MET A 80 20.46 -8.64 26.53
N THR A 81 20.74 -9.95 26.42
CA THR A 81 20.17 -10.81 25.37
C THR A 81 18.98 -11.67 25.79
N GLY A 82 18.50 -11.57 27.03
CA GLY A 82 17.28 -12.29 27.42
C GLY A 82 17.14 -12.69 28.88
N LEU A 83 18.22 -12.74 29.66
CA LEU A 83 18.17 -13.20 31.05
C LEU A 83 17.77 -12.10 32.05
N GLY A 84 17.72 -10.84 31.61
CA GLY A 84 17.22 -9.74 32.42
C GLY A 84 15.69 -9.66 32.46
N PRO A 85 15.11 -8.86 33.39
CA PRO A 85 13.67 -8.68 33.51
C PRO A 85 13.02 -8.03 32.28
N GLY A 86 13.81 -7.29 31.48
CA GLY A 86 13.37 -6.71 30.20
C GLY A 86 13.39 -7.69 29.01
N GLY A 87 13.82 -8.94 29.23
CA GLY A 87 14.02 -9.92 28.15
C GLY A 87 15.13 -9.51 27.18
N ASP A 88 14.96 -9.81 25.89
CA ASP A 88 15.96 -9.49 24.87
C ASP A 88 15.88 -8.01 24.47
N LEU A 89 16.81 -7.21 25.01
CA LEU A 89 16.85 -5.76 24.84
C LEU A 89 17.19 -5.35 23.40
N ARG A 90 17.78 -6.24 22.59
CA ARG A 90 18.11 -5.96 21.18
C ARG A 90 16.87 -5.61 20.35
N LYS A 91 15.67 -5.98 20.80
CA LYS A 91 14.40 -5.66 20.13
C LYS A 91 14.14 -4.15 20.04
N PHE A 92 14.63 -3.36 21.00
CA PHE A 92 14.51 -1.89 20.98
C PHE A 92 15.37 -1.26 19.89
N CYS A 93 16.42 -1.94 19.42
CA CYS A 93 17.37 -1.41 18.44
C CYS A 93 16.84 -1.32 16.99
N LYS A 94 15.53 -1.53 16.77
CA LYS A 94 14.85 -1.59 15.46
C LYS A 94 15.60 -2.53 14.49
N PRO A 95 15.46 -3.86 14.65
CA PRO A 95 16.17 -4.81 13.79
C PRO A 95 15.84 -4.56 12.31
N LYS A 96 16.81 -4.79 11.42
CA LYS A 96 16.55 -4.74 9.98
C LYS A 96 15.50 -5.78 9.65
N ASN A 97 14.45 -5.36 8.95
CA ASN A 97 13.42 -6.29 8.50
C ASN A 97 14.06 -7.37 7.62
N PRO A 98 13.78 -8.66 7.87
CA PRO A 98 14.30 -9.73 7.03
C PRO A 98 13.79 -9.55 5.60
N TRP A 99 14.57 -10.03 4.63
CA TRP A 99 14.34 -9.78 3.21
C TRP A 99 12.93 -10.18 2.74
N LEU A 100 12.38 -11.28 3.27
CA LEU A 100 11.05 -11.77 2.89
C LEU A 100 9.93 -10.83 3.35
N ILE A 101 10.03 -10.29 4.57
CA ILE A 101 9.05 -9.33 5.07
C ILE A 101 9.17 -8.01 4.28
N ARG A 102 10.39 -7.59 3.92
CA ARG A 102 10.60 -6.44 3.04
C ARG A 102 10.00 -6.64 1.65
N LEU A 103 10.15 -7.85 1.09
CA LEU A 103 9.56 -8.21 -0.19
C LEU A 103 8.01 -8.14 -0.14
N LEU A 104 7.40 -8.74 0.90
CA LEU A 104 5.95 -8.87 1.01
C LEU A 104 5.22 -7.62 1.54
N LEU A 105 5.82 -6.86 2.46
CA LEU A 105 5.19 -5.74 3.14
C LEU A 105 5.85 -4.38 2.83
N GLY A 106 7.11 -4.37 2.36
CA GLY A 106 7.89 -3.14 2.10
C GLY A 106 8.82 -2.78 3.25
N ASP A 107 9.43 -1.59 3.21
CA ASP A 107 10.40 -1.18 4.24
C ASP A 107 9.73 -0.60 5.50
N LYS A 108 8.51 -0.03 5.36
CA LYS A 108 7.75 0.60 6.45
C LYS A 108 6.76 -0.39 7.08
N ILE A 109 7.25 -1.29 7.93
CA ILE A 109 6.44 -2.37 8.54
C ILE A 109 6.12 -2.01 9.99
N ASN A 110 5.00 -1.34 10.21
CA ASN A 110 4.39 -1.27 11.53
C ASN A 110 2.98 -1.86 11.43
N LEU A 111 2.77 -3.01 12.08
CA LEU A 111 1.49 -3.70 12.09
C LEU A 111 0.39 -2.81 12.68
N VAL A 112 0.74 -2.07 13.74
CA VAL A 112 -0.08 -1.01 14.33
C VAL A 112 0.74 0.28 14.38
N ALA A 113 0.25 1.31 13.70
CA ALA A 113 0.82 2.62 13.58
C ALA A 113 0.08 3.57 14.52
N MET A 114 0.72 3.87 15.65
CA MET A 114 0.18 4.78 16.66
C MET A 114 0.16 6.25 16.18
N ARG A 115 1.09 6.63 15.30
CA ARG A 115 1.22 7.99 14.76
C ARG A 115 0.69 8.07 13.33
N ILE A 116 0.08 9.21 13.01
CA ILE A 116 -0.55 9.47 11.71
C ILE A 116 0.45 9.51 10.55
N ASP A 117 1.68 9.98 10.77
CA ASP A 117 2.75 10.03 9.78
C ASP A 117 3.24 8.62 9.41
N VAL A 118 3.35 7.72 10.39
CA VAL A 118 3.69 6.31 10.17
C VAL A 118 2.61 5.64 9.33
N SER A 119 1.34 5.86 9.68
CA SER A 119 0.18 5.38 8.93
C SER A 119 0.15 5.89 7.49
N GLN A 120 0.47 7.16 7.26
CA GLN A 120 0.61 7.73 5.92
C GLN A 120 1.77 7.09 5.15
N GLY A 121 2.90 6.85 5.81
CA GLY A 121 4.04 6.18 5.21
C GLY A 121 3.72 4.76 4.72
N ILE A 122 2.95 3.98 5.48
CA ILE A 122 2.48 2.63 5.06
C ILE A 122 1.61 2.73 3.79
N ARG A 123 0.76 3.75 3.70
CA ARG A 123 -0.11 3.97 2.54
C ARG A 123 0.66 4.36 1.29
N GLU A 124 1.65 5.24 1.43
CA GLU A 124 2.55 5.62 0.33
C GLU A 124 3.29 4.40 -0.21
N GLU A 125 3.79 3.54 0.69
CA GLU A 125 4.47 2.30 0.32
C GLU A 125 3.53 1.34 -0.43
N TYR A 126 2.28 1.17 0.03
CA TYR A 126 1.26 0.39 -0.68
C TYR A 126 1.02 0.92 -2.10
N HIS A 127 0.81 2.22 -2.25
CA HIS A 127 0.56 2.79 -3.57
C HIS A 127 1.80 2.66 -4.47
N ARG A 128 2.99 2.95 -3.95
CA ARG A 128 4.26 2.78 -4.66
C ARG A 128 4.46 1.34 -5.13
N PHE A 129 4.20 0.36 -4.27
CA PHE A 129 4.24 -1.06 -4.63
C PHE A 129 3.28 -1.36 -5.78
N ARG A 130 2.00 -1.00 -5.62
CA ARG A 130 0.94 -1.22 -6.61
C ARG A 130 1.24 -0.55 -7.96
N ASP A 131 1.87 0.62 -7.94
CA ASP A 131 2.27 1.36 -9.15
C ASP A 131 3.45 0.71 -9.87
N THR A 132 4.46 0.29 -9.12
CA THR A 132 5.63 -0.39 -9.68
C THR A 132 5.22 -1.75 -10.26
N SER A 133 4.37 -2.48 -9.55
CA SER A 133 3.82 -3.74 -10.02
C SER A 133 2.93 -3.59 -11.25
N ALA A 134 2.28 -2.43 -11.47
CA ALA A 134 1.48 -2.20 -12.68
C ALA A 134 2.28 -2.29 -13.96
N ALA A 135 3.53 -1.82 -13.94
CA ALA A 135 4.43 -1.95 -15.09
C ALA A 135 4.72 -3.42 -15.43
N VAL A 136 5.03 -4.24 -14.41
CA VAL A 136 5.28 -5.68 -14.62
C VAL A 136 4.00 -6.40 -15.05
N MET A 137 2.85 -6.05 -14.46
CA MET A 137 1.54 -6.59 -14.83
C MET A 137 1.18 -6.34 -16.29
N LEU A 138 1.68 -5.26 -16.89
CA LEU A 138 1.46 -4.94 -18.30
C LEU A 138 2.54 -5.54 -19.21
N LEU A 139 3.82 -5.25 -18.91
CA LEU A 139 4.94 -5.63 -19.76
C LEU A 139 5.16 -7.15 -19.80
N GLY A 140 4.94 -7.84 -18.67
CA GLY A 140 5.03 -9.30 -18.57
C GLY A 140 4.14 -10.01 -19.58
N PRO A 141 2.80 -9.93 -19.45
CA PRO A 141 1.91 -10.63 -20.35
C PRO A 141 1.93 -10.06 -21.77
N LEU A 142 2.20 -8.76 -21.95
CA LEU A 142 2.33 -8.17 -23.29
C LEU A 142 3.52 -8.76 -24.04
N SER A 143 4.69 -8.86 -23.41
CA SER A 143 5.86 -9.48 -24.04
C SER A 143 5.64 -10.96 -24.36
N LEU A 144 4.94 -11.69 -23.49
CA LEU A 144 4.55 -13.09 -23.74
C LEU A 144 3.56 -13.21 -24.91
N VAL A 145 2.52 -12.38 -24.97
CA VAL A 145 1.55 -12.38 -26.08
C VAL A 145 2.22 -12.04 -27.41
N LEU A 146 3.11 -11.05 -27.41
CA LEU A 146 3.88 -10.68 -28.60
C LEU A 146 4.82 -11.80 -29.03
N GLY A 147 5.51 -12.43 -28.07
CA GLY A 147 6.39 -13.57 -28.31
C GLY A 147 5.65 -14.79 -28.86
N MET A 148 4.47 -15.12 -28.31
CA MET A 148 3.61 -16.19 -28.82
C MET A 148 3.11 -15.88 -30.24
N SER A 149 2.65 -14.64 -30.46
CA SER A 149 2.17 -14.21 -31.78
C SER A 149 3.29 -14.20 -32.83
N TRP A 150 4.51 -13.85 -32.42
CA TRP A 150 5.69 -13.92 -33.27
C TRP A 150 6.04 -15.38 -33.60
N ALA A 151 6.03 -16.28 -32.61
CA ALA A 151 6.34 -17.69 -32.81
C ALA A 151 5.35 -18.37 -33.76
N ASP A 152 4.04 -18.14 -33.60
CA ASP A 152 3.01 -18.68 -34.49
C ASP A 152 3.26 -18.26 -35.95
N ARG A 153 3.60 -16.98 -36.20
CA ARG A 153 3.91 -16.48 -37.55
C ARG A 153 5.12 -17.16 -38.17
N HIS A 154 6.17 -17.41 -37.38
CA HIS A 154 7.40 -18.03 -37.90
C HIS A 154 7.26 -19.55 -38.10
N GLN A 155 6.38 -20.20 -37.33
CA GLN A 155 6.06 -21.61 -37.50
C GLN A 155 5.05 -21.86 -38.64
N GLY A 156 4.46 -20.81 -39.23
CA GLY A 156 3.45 -20.92 -40.27
C GLY A 156 2.14 -21.58 -39.79
N VAL A 157 1.94 -21.65 -38.48
CA VAL A 157 0.77 -22.26 -37.86
C VAL A 157 -0.32 -21.20 -37.63
N PRO A 158 -1.60 -21.57 -37.74
CA PRO A 158 -2.69 -20.69 -37.35
C PRO A 158 -2.50 -20.10 -35.95
N PHE A 159 -3.03 -18.89 -35.74
CA PHE A 159 -3.03 -18.28 -34.41
C PHE A 159 -3.71 -19.24 -33.42
N GLY A 160 -2.99 -19.66 -32.39
CA GLY A 160 -3.54 -20.54 -31.36
C GLY A 160 -3.04 -21.99 -31.41
N THR A 161 -2.42 -22.43 -32.50
CA THR A 161 -2.13 -23.85 -32.74
C THR A 161 -0.66 -24.23 -32.61
N GLY A 162 0.25 -23.26 -32.53
CA GLY A 162 1.68 -23.52 -32.34
C GLY A 162 2.02 -24.04 -30.95
N MET A 163 2.92 -25.02 -30.88
CA MET A 163 3.54 -25.43 -29.61
C MET A 163 4.36 -24.26 -29.07
N LEU A 164 4.14 -23.93 -27.80
CA LEU A 164 4.92 -22.89 -27.12
C LEU A 164 6.40 -23.30 -27.10
N THR A 165 7.28 -22.41 -27.58
CA THR A 165 8.72 -22.63 -27.46
C THR A 165 9.11 -22.70 -25.97
N PRO A 166 10.11 -23.50 -25.58
CA PRO A 166 10.46 -23.74 -24.17
C PRO A 166 10.69 -22.46 -23.34
N TRP A 167 11.24 -21.41 -23.97
CA TRP A 167 11.49 -20.12 -23.33
C TRP A 167 10.19 -19.34 -23.03
N LEU A 168 9.20 -19.38 -23.93
CA LEU A 168 7.90 -18.74 -23.70
C LEU A 168 7.13 -19.45 -22.59
N LEU A 169 7.25 -20.77 -22.52
CA LEU A 169 6.61 -21.58 -21.48
C LEU A 169 7.18 -21.26 -20.10
N THR A 170 8.51 -21.22 -20.00
CA THR A 170 9.21 -20.75 -18.79
C THR A 170 8.80 -19.32 -18.44
N GLY A 171 8.67 -18.44 -19.44
CA GLY A 171 8.21 -17.07 -19.25
C GLY A 171 6.80 -16.96 -18.64
N VAL A 172 5.85 -17.79 -19.10
CA VAL A 172 4.50 -17.87 -18.52
C VAL A 172 4.57 -18.32 -17.06
N GLN A 173 5.37 -19.35 -16.76
CA GLN A 173 5.55 -19.85 -15.39
C GLN A 173 6.15 -18.79 -14.46
N LEU A 174 7.17 -18.06 -14.91
CA LEU A 174 7.76 -16.94 -14.16
C LEU A 174 6.72 -15.83 -13.91
N TYR A 175 5.91 -15.51 -14.91
CA TYR A 175 4.83 -14.52 -14.77
C TYR A 175 3.76 -14.97 -13.77
N LEU A 176 3.34 -16.25 -13.79
CA LEU A 176 2.40 -16.82 -12.84
C LEU A 176 2.94 -16.84 -11.41
N GLY A 177 4.22 -17.21 -11.23
CA GLY A 177 4.89 -17.13 -9.93
C GLY A 177 4.96 -15.70 -9.40
N TRP A 178 5.24 -14.74 -10.29
CA TRP A 178 5.20 -13.33 -9.95
C TRP A 178 3.78 -12.84 -9.61
N LEU A 179 2.74 -13.30 -10.31
CA LEU A 179 1.34 -12.98 -9.99
C LEU A 179 0.93 -13.50 -8.61
N ALA A 180 1.32 -14.74 -8.27
CA ALA A 180 1.08 -15.30 -6.94
C ALA A 180 1.72 -14.43 -5.85
N TYR A 181 2.98 -14.04 -6.05
CA TYR A 181 3.67 -13.08 -5.18
C TYR A 181 2.91 -11.74 -5.10
N PHE A 182 2.58 -11.13 -6.23
CA PHE A 182 1.92 -9.82 -6.29
C PHE A 182 0.62 -9.81 -5.51
N TYR A 183 -0.25 -10.79 -5.75
CA TYR A 183 -1.55 -10.86 -5.10
C TYR A 183 -1.45 -11.18 -3.61
N LEU A 184 -0.53 -12.05 -3.20
CA LEU A 184 -0.28 -12.30 -1.78
C LEU A 184 0.23 -11.04 -1.08
N ALA A 185 1.19 -10.36 -1.69
CA ALA A 185 1.79 -9.16 -1.11
C ALA A 185 0.78 -7.99 -1.06
N MET A 186 -0.14 -7.88 -2.04
CA MET A 186 -1.29 -6.97 -1.98
C MET A 186 -2.20 -7.30 -0.80
N ALA A 187 -2.60 -8.56 -0.64
CA ALA A 187 -3.47 -8.99 0.46
C ALA A 187 -2.85 -8.68 1.83
N LEU A 188 -1.57 -9.00 2.03
CA LEU A 188 -0.87 -8.73 3.28
C LEU A 188 -0.77 -7.23 3.58
N ARG A 189 -0.42 -6.40 2.59
CA ARG A 189 -0.37 -4.93 2.76
C ARG A 189 -1.75 -4.34 3.05
N GLU A 190 -2.82 -4.86 2.43
CA GLU A 190 -4.19 -4.43 2.71
C GLU A 190 -4.68 -4.83 4.10
N ASN A 191 -4.25 -5.98 4.63
CA ASN A 191 -4.53 -6.36 6.02
C ASN A 191 -3.84 -5.40 7.01
N VAL A 192 -2.58 -5.03 6.76
CA VAL A 192 -1.89 -4.02 7.58
C VAL A 192 -2.64 -2.70 7.52
N LEU A 193 -3.06 -2.27 6.32
CA LEU A 193 -3.87 -1.08 6.16
C LEU A 193 -5.21 -1.18 6.90
N TYR A 194 -5.87 -2.34 6.88
CA TYR A 194 -7.14 -2.58 7.56
C TYR A 194 -7.01 -2.44 9.08
N VAL A 195 -6.02 -3.10 9.69
CA VAL A 195 -5.75 -3.02 11.14
C VAL A 195 -5.47 -1.59 11.60
N ASN A 196 -4.84 -0.79 10.74
CA ASN A 196 -4.53 0.60 11.05
C ASN A 196 -5.75 1.54 10.93
N GLY A 197 -6.92 1.01 10.54
CA GLY A 197 -8.17 1.77 10.36
C GLY A 197 -8.58 2.00 8.91
N SER A 198 -8.02 1.28 7.92
CA SER A 198 -8.39 1.51 6.52
C SER A 198 -9.75 0.93 6.24
N ARG A 199 -10.63 1.73 5.64
CA ARG A 199 -11.98 1.27 5.25
C ARG A 199 -11.93 0.44 3.97
N ILE A 200 -11.23 -0.68 3.97
CA ILE A 200 -11.16 -1.62 2.83
C ILE A 200 -12.34 -2.58 2.88
N ARG A 201 -13.08 -2.75 1.78
CA ARG A 201 -14.16 -3.75 1.73
C ARG A 201 -13.53 -5.14 1.75
N SER A 202 -14.05 -6.02 2.61
CA SER A 202 -13.53 -7.38 2.82
C SER A 202 -13.41 -8.20 1.53
N TRP A 203 -14.31 -7.97 0.56
CA TRP A 203 -14.23 -8.63 -0.76
C TRP A 203 -12.90 -8.38 -1.48
N TRP A 204 -12.33 -7.17 -1.44
CA TRP A 204 -11.10 -6.87 -2.17
C TRP A 204 -9.90 -7.64 -1.61
N MET A 205 -9.80 -7.75 -0.28
CA MET A 205 -8.79 -8.58 0.38
C MET A 205 -8.97 -10.06 0.03
N GLN A 206 -10.22 -10.57 0.07
CA GLN A 206 -10.53 -11.95 -0.32
C GLN A 206 -10.20 -12.22 -1.80
N HIS A 207 -10.52 -11.29 -2.69
CA HIS A 207 -10.21 -11.39 -4.11
C HIS A 207 -8.71 -11.55 -4.36
N HIS A 208 -7.86 -10.83 -3.62
CA HIS A 208 -6.41 -11.00 -3.69
C HIS A 208 -5.95 -12.39 -3.23
N TYR A 209 -6.51 -12.93 -2.13
CA TYR A 209 -6.21 -14.30 -1.72
C TYR A 209 -6.65 -15.34 -2.76
N TRP A 210 -7.86 -15.21 -3.30
CA TRP A 210 -8.35 -16.07 -4.39
C TRP A 210 -7.47 -15.99 -5.64
N SER A 211 -7.01 -14.79 -5.98
CA SER A 211 -6.13 -14.58 -7.13
C SER A 211 -4.75 -15.21 -6.91
N ALA A 212 -4.17 -15.08 -5.71
CA ALA A 212 -2.90 -15.72 -5.37
C ALA A 212 -3.02 -17.25 -5.42
N ALA A 213 -4.08 -17.82 -4.83
CA ALA A 213 -4.34 -19.25 -4.87
C ALA A 213 -4.59 -19.75 -6.30
N ALA A 214 -5.34 -19.00 -7.11
CA ALA A 214 -5.56 -19.32 -8.51
C ALA A 214 -4.25 -19.28 -9.31
N SER A 215 -3.39 -18.28 -9.11
CA SER A 215 -2.07 -18.21 -9.76
C SER A 215 -1.19 -19.41 -9.40
N LEU A 216 -1.19 -19.85 -8.14
CA LEU A 216 -0.48 -21.07 -7.73
C LEU A 216 -1.10 -22.34 -8.32
N GLY A 217 -2.44 -22.43 -8.38
CA GLY A 217 -3.13 -23.56 -9.01
C GLY A 217 -2.81 -23.67 -10.50
N ILE A 218 -2.79 -22.53 -11.21
CA ILE A 218 -2.42 -22.45 -12.62
C ILE A 218 -0.95 -22.83 -12.84
N LEU A 219 -0.05 -22.41 -11.94
CA LEU A 219 1.38 -22.74 -11.98
C LEU A 219 1.61 -24.27 -11.96
N GLY A 220 0.79 -25.01 -11.21
CA GLY A 220 0.87 -26.47 -11.09
C GLY A 220 0.26 -27.27 -12.26
N LEU A 221 -0.31 -26.61 -13.27
CA LEU A 221 -0.93 -27.28 -14.40
C LEU A 221 0.11 -27.83 -15.39
N PRO A 222 -0.17 -28.97 -16.06
CA PRO A 222 0.75 -29.54 -17.03
C PRO A 222 0.89 -28.60 -18.22
N ILE A 223 2.08 -28.04 -18.36
CA ILE A 223 2.40 -27.07 -19.42
C ILE A 223 2.33 -27.66 -20.82
N THR A 224 2.34 -28.99 -20.97
CA THR A 224 2.22 -29.66 -22.28
C THR A 224 0.78 -29.85 -22.74
N SER A 225 -0.20 -29.53 -21.89
CA SER A 225 -1.63 -29.69 -22.17
C SER A 225 -2.13 -28.68 -23.21
N PRO A 226 -2.78 -29.14 -24.30
CA PRO A 226 -3.48 -28.27 -25.24
C PRO A 226 -4.54 -27.37 -24.58
N ALA A 227 -5.31 -27.90 -23.64
CA ALA A 227 -6.31 -27.11 -22.90
C ALA A 227 -5.66 -25.98 -22.09
N VAL A 228 -4.52 -26.26 -21.43
CA VAL A 228 -3.76 -25.27 -20.66
C VAL A 228 -3.17 -24.19 -21.57
N HIS A 229 -2.62 -24.57 -22.73
CA HIS A 229 -2.09 -23.63 -23.71
C HIS A 229 -3.15 -22.63 -24.20
N LEU A 230 -4.33 -23.13 -24.55
CA LEU A 230 -5.43 -22.28 -25.01
C LEU A 230 -5.88 -21.33 -23.91
N PHE A 231 -6.01 -21.84 -22.67
CA PHE A 231 -6.31 -21.01 -21.50
C PHE A 231 -5.27 -19.91 -21.29
N PHE A 232 -3.97 -20.21 -21.35
CA PHE A 232 -2.89 -19.22 -21.18
C PHE A 232 -2.99 -18.07 -22.18
N ARG A 233 -3.32 -18.32 -23.44
CA ARG A 233 -3.46 -17.25 -24.44
C ARG A 233 -4.58 -16.27 -24.07
N TYR A 234 -5.76 -16.77 -23.73
CA TYR A 234 -6.87 -15.93 -23.29
C TYR A 234 -6.56 -15.22 -21.96
N PHE A 235 -5.94 -15.94 -21.03
CA PHE A 235 -5.54 -15.40 -19.74
C PHE A 235 -4.53 -14.25 -19.88
N LEU A 236 -3.53 -14.36 -20.74
CA LEU A 236 -2.52 -13.33 -20.95
C LEU A 236 -3.12 -12.09 -21.65
N LEU A 237 -3.98 -12.27 -22.64
CA LEU A 237 -4.70 -11.16 -23.27
C LEU A 237 -5.59 -10.43 -22.26
N TRP A 238 -6.33 -11.19 -21.44
CA TRP A 238 -7.09 -10.64 -20.33
C TRP A 238 -6.19 -9.93 -19.32
N SER A 239 -5.02 -10.48 -19.00
CA SER A 239 -4.06 -9.89 -18.06
C SER A 239 -3.49 -8.56 -18.56
N VAL A 240 -3.22 -8.43 -19.86
CA VAL A 240 -2.84 -7.15 -20.49
C VAL A 240 -3.95 -6.12 -20.27
N TYR A 241 -5.20 -6.48 -20.56
CA TYR A 241 -6.33 -5.57 -20.37
C TYR A 241 -6.55 -5.22 -18.88
N GLN A 242 -6.43 -6.21 -17.99
CA GLN A 242 -6.47 -6.03 -16.53
C GLN A 242 -5.40 -5.03 -16.06
N ALA A 243 -4.18 -5.10 -16.60
CA ALA A 243 -3.11 -4.18 -16.26
C ALA A 243 -3.41 -2.75 -16.71
N VAL A 244 -3.97 -2.56 -17.92
CA VAL A 244 -4.44 -1.24 -18.39
C VAL A 244 -5.49 -0.67 -17.45
N VAL A 245 -6.48 -1.48 -17.05
CA VAL A 245 -7.48 -1.08 -16.04
C VAL A 245 -6.80 -0.70 -14.72
N MET A 246 -5.79 -1.45 -14.29
CA MET A 246 -5.05 -1.17 -13.08
C MET A 246 -4.33 0.19 -13.14
N PHE A 247 -3.71 0.57 -14.26
CA PHE A 247 -3.13 1.91 -14.43
C PHE A 247 -4.17 3.02 -14.25
N VAL A 248 -5.35 2.88 -14.86
CA VAL A 248 -6.45 3.86 -14.74
C VAL A 248 -6.93 3.93 -13.28
N GLN A 249 -7.10 2.78 -12.63
CA GLN A 249 -7.48 2.68 -11.21
C GLN A 249 -6.44 3.34 -10.30
N ASN A 250 -5.16 3.07 -10.49
CA ASN A 250 -4.07 3.62 -9.69
C ASN A 250 -4.02 5.14 -9.80
N ARG A 251 -4.11 5.67 -11.02
CA ARG A 251 -4.15 7.12 -11.26
C ARG A 251 -5.35 7.76 -10.58
N TYR A 252 -6.51 7.12 -10.65
CA TYR A 252 -7.73 7.60 -9.99
C TYR A 252 -7.58 7.63 -8.46
N GLN A 253 -7.19 6.50 -7.86
CA GLN A 253 -7.04 6.36 -6.42
C GLN A 253 -5.98 7.33 -5.86
N ARG A 254 -4.85 7.50 -6.54
CA ARG A 254 -3.77 8.39 -6.10
C ARG A 254 -4.18 9.85 -6.11
N ARG A 255 -4.81 10.32 -7.20
CA ARG A 255 -5.35 11.69 -7.29
C ARG A 255 -6.33 11.97 -6.16
N ARG A 256 -7.29 11.07 -5.96
CA ARG A 256 -8.28 11.18 -4.88
C ARG A 256 -7.63 11.25 -3.50
N MET A 257 -6.63 10.42 -3.24
CA MET A 257 -5.89 10.42 -1.98
C MET A 257 -5.27 11.80 -1.73
N TYR A 258 -4.50 12.32 -2.68
CA TYR A 258 -3.84 13.63 -2.53
C TYR A 258 -4.85 14.78 -2.40
N THR A 259 -5.94 14.76 -3.17
CA THR A 259 -7.02 15.76 -3.03
C THR A 259 -7.62 15.73 -1.62
N ARG A 260 -7.84 14.56 -1.02
CA ARG A 260 -8.38 14.45 0.34
C ARG A 260 -7.40 14.90 1.41
N ILE A 261 -6.12 14.65 1.22
CA ILE A 261 -5.06 15.17 2.09
C ILE A 261 -5.06 16.70 2.03
N ALA A 262 -5.09 17.29 0.82
CA ALA A 262 -5.12 18.75 0.64
C ALA A 262 -6.37 19.41 1.24
N LEU A 263 -7.52 18.72 1.21
CA LEU A 263 -8.78 19.24 1.78
C LEU A 263 -8.91 19.08 3.30
N GLY A 264 -7.91 18.51 3.98
CA GLY A 264 -7.98 18.25 5.42
C GLY A 264 -9.07 17.23 5.84
N ARG A 265 -9.75 16.60 4.87
CA ARG A 265 -10.80 15.60 5.08
C ARG A 265 -10.25 14.17 5.16
N ASN A 266 -9.02 14.03 5.64
CA ASN A 266 -8.36 12.74 5.82
C ASN A 266 -8.78 12.12 7.16
N THR A 267 -10.08 11.95 7.39
CA THR A 267 -10.58 11.16 8.52
C THR A 267 -10.38 9.69 8.21
N ALA A 268 -9.68 8.96 9.08
CA ALA A 268 -9.47 7.51 9.08
C ALA A 268 -9.31 6.88 7.68
N MET A 269 -8.07 6.89 7.19
CA MET A 269 -7.54 5.97 6.18
C MET A 269 -8.55 5.39 5.17
N ASP A 270 -8.97 6.14 4.16
CA ASP A 270 -9.94 5.62 3.19
C ASP A 270 -9.25 5.26 1.87
N VAL A 271 -8.81 4.00 1.74
CA VAL A 271 -8.27 3.41 0.50
C VAL A 271 -9.41 3.00 -0.46
N VAL A 272 -10.69 3.08 -0.05
CA VAL A 272 -11.84 2.61 -0.84
C VAL A 272 -12.64 3.72 -1.52
N ALA A 273 -13.26 3.32 -2.63
CA ALA A 273 -14.08 4.03 -3.63
C ALA A 273 -15.24 4.95 -3.17
N GLY A 274 -15.05 5.86 -2.21
CA GLY A 274 -16.01 6.93 -1.91
C GLY A 274 -15.77 8.23 -2.71
N GLU A 275 -16.67 8.61 -3.62
CA GLU A 275 -16.63 9.84 -4.44
C GLU A 275 -16.93 11.12 -3.63
N ALA A 276 -16.12 11.44 -2.63
CA ALA A 276 -16.26 12.76 -1.98
C ALA A 276 -15.56 13.86 -2.78
N CYS A 277 -14.44 13.57 -3.45
CA CYS A 277 -13.68 14.54 -4.23
C CYS A 277 -12.91 13.82 -5.36
N GLY A 278 -13.21 14.10 -6.63
CA GLY A 278 -12.46 13.58 -7.78
C GLY A 278 -13.31 13.44 -9.05
N THR A 279 -13.21 14.46 -9.91
CA THR A 279 -13.64 14.56 -11.33
C THR A 279 -14.55 13.45 -11.88
N SER A 280 -15.84 13.78 -12.05
CA SER A 280 -16.88 12.93 -12.66
C SER A 280 -16.47 12.27 -13.99
N GLY A 281 -15.60 12.92 -14.78
CA GLY A 281 -15.12 12.38 -16.07
C GLY A 281 -14.21 11.16 -15.98
N GLN A 282 -13.41 11.01 -14.91
CA GLN A 282 -12.49 9.87 -14.81
C GLN A 282 -13.23 8.57 -14.43
N LEU A 283 -14.33 8.69 -13.68
CA LEU A 283 -15.17 7.53 -13.36
C LEU A 283 -15.98 7.07 -14.56
N LEU A 284 -16.38 7.99 -15.44
CA LEU A 284 -17.08 7.67 -16.69
C LEU A 284 -16.24 6.76 -17.59
N LEU A 285 -14.91 6.91 -17.58
CA LEU A 285 -13.99 6.01 -18.28
C LEU A 285 -13.74 4.70 -17.51
N LEU A 286 -13.52 4.81 -16.19
CA LEU A 286 -13.12 3.66 -15.38
C LEU A 286 -14.23 2.60 -15.26
N TYR A 287 -15.49 3.00 -15.12
CA TYR A 287 -16.59 2.05 -14.92
C TYR A 287 -16.82 1.13 -16.12
N PRO A 288 -16.97 1.62 -17.36
CA PRO A 288 -17.09 0.76 -18.54
C PRO A 288 -15.90 -0.20 -18.67
N MET A 289 -14.67 0.30 -18.48
CA MET A 289 -13.49 -0.55 -18.58
C MET A 289 -13.51 -1.68 -17.54
N LEU A 290 -13.90 -1.38 -16.31
CA LEU A 290 -14.01 -2.33 -15.22
C LEU A 290 -15.10 -3.39 -15.47
N TYR A 291 -16.27 -2.98 -15.97
CA TYR A 291 -17.34 -3.92 -16.32
C TYR A 291 -16.95 -4.81 -17.49
N THR A 292 -16.34 -4.26 -18.54
CA THR A 292 -15.81 -5.06 -19.65
C THR A 292 -14.79 -6.08 -19.14
N LEU A 293 -13.91 -5.69 -18.21
CA LEU A 293 -12.91 -6.60 -17.63
C LEU A 293 -13.59 -7.77 -16.88
N GLN A 294 -14.62 -7.49 -16.11
CA GLN A 294 -15.38 -8.48 -15.34
C GLN A 294 -16.17 -9.42 -16.26
N VAL A 295 -16.83 -8.90 -17.28
CA VAL A 295 -17.56 -9.70 -18.28
C VAL A 295 -16.60 -10.60 -19.04
N LEU A 296 -15.45 -10.08 -19.49
CA LEU A 296 -14.43 -10.87 -20.16
C LEU A 296 -13.86 -11.96 -19.24
N GLN A 297 -13.59 -11.63 -17.96
CA GLN A 297 -13.13 -12.60 -16.97
C GLN A 297 -14.15 -13.74 -16.80
N PHE A 298 -15.44 -13.41 -16.70
CA PHE A 298 -16.51 -14.40 -16.58
C PHE A 298 -16.63 -15.25 -17.85
N ALA A 299 -16.62 -14.63 -19.03
CA ALA A 299 -16.74 -15.34 -20.31
C ALA A 299 -15.59 -16.33 -20.54
N ILE A 300 -14.36 -15.93 -20.23
CA ILE A 300 -13.19 -16.83 -20.29
C ILE A 300 -13.35 -17.96 -19.27
N GLY A 301 -13.62 -17.63 -18.00
CA GLY A 301 -13.71 -18.62 -16.93
C GLY A 301 -14.82 -19.65 -17.15
N ALA A 302 -16.04 -19.18 -17.40
CA ALA A 302 -17.20 -20.03 -17.65
C ALA A 302 -17.06 -20.81 -18.97
N GLY A 303 -16.57 -20.17 -20.03
CA GLY A 303 -16.41 -20.81 -21.33
C GLY A 303 -15.33 -21.89 -21.34
N VAL A 304 -14.28 -21.73 -20.56
CA VAL A 304 -13.24 -22.75 -20.38
C VAL A 304 -13.74 -23.89 -19.50
N ALA A 305 -14.38 -23.56 -18.36
CA ALA A 305 -14.97 -24.57 -17.48
C ALA A 305 -16.01 -25.44 -18.21
N TRP A 306 -16.89 -24.84 -19.01
CA TRP A 306 -17.89 -25.57 -19.79
C TRP A 306 -17.24 -26.56 -20.78
N ARG A 307 -16.20 -26.14 -21.49
CA ARG A 307 -15.53 -26.99 -22.50
C ARG A 307 -14.73 -28.13 -21.88
N THR A 308 -14.15 -27.93 -20.70
CA THR A 308 -13.31 -28.93 -20.06
C THR A 308 -14.02 -29.76 -18.99
N PHE A 309 -15.25 -29.40 -18.61
CA PHE A 309 -16.09 -30.15 -17.66
C PHE A 309 -16.24 -31.65 -18.00
N PRO A 310 -16.42 -32.07 -19.27
CA PRO A 310 -16.53 -33.49 -19.61
C PRO A 310 -15.35 -34.36 -19.12
N ALA A 311 -14.16 -33.76 -18.89
CA ALA A 311 -13.01 -34.49 -18.35
C ALA A 311 -13.25 -35.03 -16.93
N PHE A 312 -14.18 -34.46 -16.16
CA PHE A 312 -14.58 -34.99 -14.85
C PHE A 312 -15.48 -36.23 -14.95
N LEU A 313 -16.17 -36.41 -16.08
CA LEU A 313 -17.04 -37.56 -16.31
C LEU A 313 -16.23 -38.80 -16.74
N SER A 314 -14.99 -38.62 -17.21
CA SER A 314 -14.09 -39.74 -17.48
C SER A 314 -13.60 -40.39 -16.18
N PRO A 315 -13.70 -41.72 -16.03
CA PRO A 315 -13.16 -42.44 -14.88
C PRO A 315 -11.63 -42.57 -14.90
N GLU A 316 -10.99 -42.32 -16.05
CA GLU A 316 -9.53 -42.42 -16.22
C GLU A 316 -8.80 -41.38 -15.36
N GLY A 317 -7.63 -41.72 -14.80
CA GLY A 317 -6.76 -40.74 -14.13
C GLY A 317 -7.20 -40.31 -12.72
N TRP A 318 -8.21 -40.95 -12.12
CA TRP A 318 -8.64 -40.68 -10.72
C TRP A 318 -7.88 -41.52 -9.69
N LEU A 319 -7.70 -42.81 -9.96
CA LEU A 319 -6.98 -43.76 -9.12
C LEU A 319 -5.76 -44.38 -9.82
N GLU A 320 -5.73 -44.32 -11.15
CA GLU A 320 -4.69 -44.88 -12.01
C GLU A 320 -3.92 -43.77 -12.73
N THR A 321 -2.70 -44.06 -13.19
CA THR A 321 -1.93 -43.11 -13.99
C THR A 321 -2.65 -42.85 -15.33
N GLU A 322 -2.83 -41.57 -15.65
CA GLU A 322 -3.42 -41.12 -16.92
C GLU A 322 -2.68 -41.71 -18.13
N ALA A 323 -3.43 -42.15 -19.15
CA ALA A 323 -2.84 -42.76 -20.34
C ALA A 323 -1.92 -41.76 -21.07
N GLN A 324 -0.83 -42.28 -21.65
CA GLN A 324 0.15 -41.47 -22.36
C GLN A 324 -0.52 -40.74 -23.55
N GLY A 325 -0.60 -39.41 -23.47
CA GLY A 325 -1.23 -38.56 -24.49
C GLY A 325 -2.65 -38.08 -24.15
N SER A 326 -3.23 -38.53 -23.04
CA SER A 326 -4.49 -37.99 -22.52
C SER A 326 -4.27 -36.59 -21.93
N ASP A 327 -5.26 -35.69 -22.10
CA ASP A 327 -5.23 -34.30 -21.61
C ASP A 327 -6.17 -34.07 -20.41
N LEU A 328 -6.64 -35.14 -19.77
CA LEU A 328 -7.61 -35.09 -18.69
C LEU A 328 -7.07 -34.32 -17.49
N ARG A 329 -5.79 -34.46 -17.10
CA ARG A 329 -5.22 -33.66 -16.00
C ARG A 329 -5.23 -32.16 -16.33
N GLY A 330 -4.85 -31.80 -17.56
CA GLY A 330 -4.87 -30.43 -18.03
C GLY A 330 -6.29 -29.86 -18.06
N MET A 331 -7.22 -30.57 -18.70
CA MET A 331 -8.63 -30.20 -18.80
C MET A 331 -9.30 -30.05 -17.42
N ARG A 332 -9.10 -31.02 -16.50
CA ARG A 332 -9.65 -30.95 -15.13
C ARG A 332 -9.11 -29.74 -14.37
N GLY A 333 -7.80 -29.53 -14.40
CA GLY A 333 -7.18 -28.40 -13.72
C GLY A 333 -7.64 -27.06 -14.28
N VAL A 334 -7.71 -26.93 -15.61
CA VAL A 334 -8.21 -25.76 -16.32
C VAL A 334 -9.71 -25.51 -16.04
N CYS A 335 -10.51 -26.57 -15.87
CA CYS A 335 -11.91 -26.45 -15.46
C CYS A 335 -12.04 -25.83 -14.06
N VAL A 336 -11.27 -26.34 -13.08
CA VAL A 336 -11.28 -25.82 -11.70
C VAL A 336 -10.88 -24.34 -11.69
N VAL A 337 -9.80 -24.01 -12.40
CA VAL A 337 -9.36 -22.61 -12.56
C VAL A 337 -10.45 -21.77 -13.21
N GLY A 338 -11.10 -22.27 -14.27
CA GLY A 338 -12.19 -21.58 -14.96
C GLY A 338 -13.36 -21.26 -14.04
N VAL A 339 -13.78 -22.20 -13.18
CA VAL A 339 -14.81 -22.00 -12.17
C VAL A 339 -14.40 -20.91 -11.16
N VAL A 340 -13.17 -20.95 -10.65
CA VAL A 340 -12.65 -19.93 -9.72
C VAL A 340 -12.62 -18.55 -10.40
N PHE A 341 -12.22 -18.50 -11.67
CA PHE A 341 -12.15 -17.27 -12.46
C PHE A 341 -13.54 -16.66 -12.69
N ALA A 342 -14.52 -17.49 -13.02
CA ALA A 342 -15.93 -17.08 -13.17
C ALA A 342 -16.53 -16.62 -11.84
N TYR A 343 -16.26 -17.34 -10.74
CA TYR A 343 -16.70 -16.95 -9.40
C TYR A 343 -16.16 -15.58 -8.99
N MET A 344 -14.86 -15.35 -9.18
CA MET A 344 -14.24 -14.04 -8.89
C MET A 344 -14.86 -12.93 -9.73
N ALA A 345 -15.09 -13.17 -11.02
CA ALA A 345 -15.73 -12.21 -11.91
C ALA A 345 -17.15 -11.84 -11.46
N TYR A 346 -17.96 -12.85 -11.14
CA TYR A 346 -19.32 -12.67 -10.62
C TYR A 346 -19.35 -11.84 -9.34
N ARG A 347 -18.48 -12.16 -8.37
CA ARG A 347 -18.39 -11.42 -7.11
C ARG A 347 -17.83 -10.01 -7.28
N ASN A 348 -16.88 -9.80 -8.21
CA ASN A 348 -16.40 -8.48 -8.60
C ASN A 348 -17.53 -7.62 -9.17
N PHE A 349 -18.34 -8.20 -10.06
CA PHE A 349 -19.50 -7.54 -10.65
C PHE A 349 -20.54 -7.16 -9.60
N LEU A 350 -20.96 -8.12 -8.77
CA LEU A 350 -21.93 -7.89 -7.71
C LEU A 350 -21.46 -6.81 -6.73
N THR A 351 -20.19 -6.87 -6.31
CA THR A 351 -19.63 -5.87 -5.39
C THR A 351 -19.61 -4.48 -6.01
N THR A 352 -19.24 -4.38 -7.30
CA THR A 352 -19.23 -3.10 -8.04
C THR A 352 -20.64 -2.52 -8.15
N LEU A 353 -21.64 -3.36 -8.47
CA LEU A 353 -23.03 -2.98 -8.55
C LEU A 353 -23.58 -2.49 -7.20
N LEU A 354 -23.34 -3.24 -6.13
CA LEU A 354 -23.78 -2.87 -4.78
C LEU A 354 -23.18 -1.53 -4.33
N ILE A 355 -21.91 -1.27 -4.65
CA ILE A 355 -21.27 0.04 -4.40
C ILE A 355 -22.01 1.16 -5.12
N MET A 356 -22.36 0.96 -6.39
CA MET A 356 -23.04 1.97 -7.19
C MET A 356 -24.46 2.24 -6.67
N LEU A 357 -25.19 1.20 -6.28
CA LEU A 357 -26.54 1.32 -5.72
C LEU A 357 -26.53 2.05 -4.36
N GLU A 358 -25.61 1.68 -3.46
CA GLU A 358 -25.43 2.34 -2.17
C GLU A 358 -25.12 3.84 -2.34
N LYS A 359 -24.29 4.18 -3.33
CA LYS A 359 -23.98 5.58 -3.67
C LYS A 359 -25.19 6.33 -4.21
N ARG A 360 -25.98 5.72 -5.09
CA ARG A 360 -27.20 6.34 -5.64
C ARG A 360 -28.22 6.61 -4.54
N GLY A 361 -28.39 5.67 -3.60
CA GLY A 361 -29.26 5.84 -2.43
C GLY A 361 -28.84 7.02 -1.53
N ARG A 362 -27.55 7.18 -1.24
CA ARG A 362 -27.04 8.31 -0.43
C ARG A 362 -27.22 9.68 -1.10
N ARG A 363 -27.07 9.75 -2.43
CA ARG A 363 -27.37 10.98 -3.19
C ARG A 363 -28.86 11.32 -3.16
N GLY A 364 -29.73 10.31 -3.21
CA GLY A 364 -31.19 10.50 -3.07
C GLY A 364 -31.59 11.03 -1.69
N ALA A 365 -31.02 10.46 -0.61
CA ALA A 365 -31.31 10.89 0.76
C ALA A 365 -30.83 12.32 1.09
N SER A 366 -29.64 12.70 0.61
CA SER A 366 -29.09 14.06 0.80
C SER A 366 -29.78 15.12 -0.08
N GLY A 367 -30.29 14.75 -1.26
CA GLY A 367 -31.13 15.62 -2.09
C GLY A 367 -32.55 15.85 -1.55
N GLY A 368 -33.11 14.86 -0.85
CA GLY A 368 -34.45 14.97 -0.22
C GLY A 368 -34.48 15.91 0.99
N SER A 369 -33.41 15.92 1.80
CA SER A 369 -33.30 16.84 2.95
C SER A 369 -33.17 18.31 2.52
N ARG A 370 -32.45 18.62 1.44
CA ARG A 370 -32.35 20.00 0.91
C ARG A 370 -33.63 20.54 0.28
N ARG A 371 -34.58 19.69 -0.11
CA ARG A 371 -35.86 20.11 -0.71
C ARG A 371 -36.94 20.43 0.32
N ARG A 372 -36.79 20.02 1.58
CA ARG A 372 -37.76 20.31 2.65
C ARG A 372 -37.51 21.64 3.38
N ASP A 373 -36.30 22.20 3.29
CA ASP A 373 -35.94 23.47 3.95
C ASP A 373 -36.11 24.71 3.02
N GLY A 374 -36.78 24.55 1.87
CA GLY A 374 -36.91 25.59 0.84
C GLY A 374 -38.16 26.47 0.91
N SER A 375 -39.02 26.34 1.92
CA SER A 375 -40.31 27.07 1.97
C SER A 375 -40.60 27.74 3.30
N SER A 376 -39.69 28.58 3.81
CA SER A 376 -40.07 29.80 4.55
C SER A 376 -38.84 30.64 4.86
N SER A 377 -38.60 31.69 4.09
CA SER A 377 -38.13 32.97 4.62
C SER A 377 -38.16 33.99 3.49
N ARG A 378 -39.21 34.81 3.52
CA ARG A 378 -39.31 36.04 2.77
C ARG A 378 -38.45 37.06 3.51
N ALA A 379 -37.33 37.49 2.92
CA ALA A 379 -36.55 38.63 3.40
C ALA A 379 -36.91 39.88 2.56
N PRO A 380 -36.99 41.08 3.16
CA PRO A 380 -37.44 42.29 2.51
C PRO A 380 -36.33 42.97 1.70
N ALA A 381 -36.74 43.90 0.84
CA ALA A 381 -35.91 44.65 -0.10
C ALA A 381 -35.28 45.94 0.50
N ALA A 382 -34.29 46.46 -0.25
CA ALA A 382 -33.62 47.78 -0.18
C ALA A 382 -32.54 47.93 0.91
N ALA A 383 -31.42 48.67 0.72
CA ALA A 383 -31.14 49.76 -0.21
C ALA A 383 -29.63 49.86 -0.56
N ALA A 384 -29.37 50.46 -1.72
CA ALA A 384 -28.06 50.90 -2.19
C ALA A 384 -27.61 52.20 -1.51
N ALA A 385 -26.31 52.33 -1.22
CA ALA A 385 -25.59 53.62 -1.28
C ALA A 385 -24.08 53.39 -1.18
N SER A 386 -23.36 53.81 -2.21
CA SER A 386 -21.96 54.22 -2.15
C SER A 386 -21.94 55.75 -2.04
N PRO A 387 -20.93 56.36 -1.42
CA PRO A 387 -20.19 57.34 -2.21
C PRO A 387 -18.68 57.42 -1.94
N ARG A 388 -17.99 58.00 -2.93
CA ARG A 388 -16.58 58.45 -2.96
C ARG A 388 -16.39 59.79 -2.21
N GLY A 389 -15.20 59.97 -1.60
CA GLY A 389 -14.26 61.07 -1.94
C GLY A 389 -14.19 62.38 -1.12
N GLY A 390 -12.97 62.72 -0.65
CA GLY A 390 -12.43 64.06 -0.29
C GLY A 390 -12.41 64.40 1.23
N GLY A 391 -11.39 64.96 1.89
CA GLY A 391 -10.04 65.48 1.60
C GLY A 391 -9.56 66.43 2.73
N SER A 392 -8.23 66.63 2.88
CA SER A 392 -7.48 67.77 3.49
C SER A 392 -6.74 67.67 4.87
N GLY A 393 -5.49 68.20 4.89
CA GLY A 393 -4.65 68.64 6.04
C GLY A 393 -3.34 67.84 6.25
N VAL A 394 -2.14 68.15 5.70
CA VAL A 394 -1.14 69.22 6.04
C VAL A 394 -0.79 69.19 7.55
N THR A 395 0.40 68.78 8.03
CA THR A 395 1.71 69.47 8.00
C THR A 395 2.92 68.57 8.38
N GLY A 396 4.12 68.87 7.84
CA GLY A 396 5.38 68.84 8.61
C GLY A 396 6.43 67.76 8.30
N SER A 397 7.43 68.11 7.50
CA SER A 397 8.80 67.54 7.44
C SER A 397 9.77 68.61 8.03
N PRO A 398 11.12 68.48 8.09
CA PRO A 398 12.04 67.36 7.78
C PRO A 398 13.28 67.23 8.74
N GLY A 399 14.22 66.33 8.43
CA GLY A 399 15.65 66.46 8.81
C GLY A 399 16.35 65.12 9.13
N ALA A 400 17.01 64.46 8.17
CA ALA A 400 18.45 64.57 7.79
C ALA A 400 19.41 63.75 8.70
N ILE A 401 19.92 62.61 8.21
CA ILE A 401 21.32 62.34 7.76
C ILE A 401 22.41 62.44 8.85
N ALA A 402 23.12 61.33 9.15
CA ALA A 402 24.59 61.26 9.16
C ALA A 402 25.16 59.86 9.45
N LYS A 403 26.27 59.56 8.76
CA LYS A 403 27.22 58.44 8.90
C LYS A 403 28.22 58.68 10.05
N GLY A 404 28.87 57.61 10.51
CA GLY A 404 30.20 57.59 11.19
C GLY A 404 30.31 56.38 12.13
N GLN A 405 31.02 55.29 11.81
CA GLN A 405 32.48 55.03 11.90
C GLN A 405 33.15 55.36 13.26
N GLY A 406 33.85 54.36 13.83
CA GLY A 406 34.80 54.46 14.95
C GLY A 406 34.58 53.35 15.99
N ALA A 407 35.25 52.20 15.94
CA ALA A 407 36.65 51.90 16.34
C ALA A 407 36.82 51.68 17.87
N HIS A 408 37.05 50.42 18.26
CA HIS A 408 38.22 49.85 18.96
C HIS A 408 37.83 48.68 19.90
N PRO A 409 38.41 47.47 19.69
CA PRO A 409 38.59 46.47 20.75
C PRO A 409 40.00 46.62 21.36
N GLY A 410 40.09 46.46 22.68
CA GLY A 410 41.33 46.38 23.43
C GLY A 410 41.92 44.97 23.38
N GLU A 411 43.23 44.94 23.16
CA GLU A 411 44.13 43.79 23.12
C GLU A 411 44.19 43.04 24.46
N ASP A 412 44.49 41.74 24.42
CA ASP A 412 45.66 41.25 25.17
C ASP A 412 46.33 40.07 24.46
N LYS A 413 47.65 40.14 24.44
CA LYS A 413 48.61 39.31 23.69
C LYS A 413 49.17 38.18 24.55
N ALA A 414 49.45 37.03 23.94
CA ALA A 414 50.70 36.24 24.08
C ALA A 414 50.60 35.01 23.14
N ALA A 415 51.34 34.98 22.02
CA ALA A 415 52.68 34.36 21.86
C ALA A 415 52.67 32.83 22.10
N GLY A 416 53.11 31.94 21.20
CA GLY A 416 53.72 32.05 19.88
C GLY A 416 54.26 30.68 19.42
N GLY A 417 54.61 30.58 18.12
CA GLY A 417 55.51 29.57 17.51
C GLY A 417 54.87 28.21 17.13
N LYS A 418 54.65 27.86 15.86
CA LYS A 418 55.57 27.46 14.75
C LYS A 418 56.25 26.08 14.91
N GLY A 419 56.02 25.21 13.91
CA GLY A 419 56.80 24.00 13.56
C GLY A 419 55.87 22.85 13.13
N LYS A 420 55.49 22.66 11.86
CA LYS A 420 56.20 21.96 10.75
C LYS A 420 56.77 20.57 11.11
N THR A 421 56.30 19.55 10.34
CA THR A 421 56.96 18.28 9.94
C THR A 421 57.40 17.35 11.09
N VAL A 422 56.92 16.11 11.19
CA VAL A 422 57.04 14.97 10.25
C VAL A 422 55.82 14.07 10.34
#